data_AF-A0AA37KB44-F1
#
_entry.id   AF-A0AA37KB44-F1
#
_cell.length_a   1.000
_cell.length_b   1.000
_cell.length_c   1.000
_cell.angle_alpha   90.00
_cell.angle_beta   90.00
_cell.angle_gamma   90.00
#
_symmetry.space_group_name_H-M   'P 1'
#
loop_
_entity.id
_entity.type
_entity.pdbx_description
1 polymer ?
#
loop_
_entity_poly.entity_id
_entity_poly.type
_entity_poly.pdbx_seq_one_letter_code
_entity_poly.pdbx_strand_id
1 'polypeptide(L)'
;MDKLIETININQIPFEDIERKMGVPPSAFLNAPDSEDIIDALTTLTNGRSCLTPQVDLGDYNLGFRYARFSLYAKNGRYCFRVHPVRDQEEFVNEFNLDAREIELLYKGEKIIKMADLEQTGQPVECLIQLIPGTNAQVACPRYTIDIPNRIGGQEITHEMKAELTSGAKMTITNKDNVPFDIQIDLVSHNMLKIAENKDRLLRSAGSIGQSQETRGMSSVLGGGKSTKPATSKSKGKGSQAGKNVAAEQASAPSQGQSQQSEGHRGGLKR
;
A
#
# COMPACT_ATOMS: atom_id res chain seq x y z
N MET A 1 17.87 9.69 -13.96
CA MET A 1 18.59 9.03 -15.07
C MET A 1 17.60 8.30 -15.97
N ASP A 2 18.02 7.74 -17.11
CA ASP A 2 17.22 6.71 -17.78
C ASP A 2 17.10 5.50 -16.84
N LYS A 3 15.92 4.88 -16.79
CA LYS A 3 15.70 3.72 -15.91
C LYS A 3 16.41 2.51 -16.51
N LEU A 4 17.40 1.99 -15.79
CA LEU A 4 17.97 0.70 -16.16
C LEU A 4 17.02 -0.39 -15.67
N ILE A 5 16.29 -0.97 -16.62
CA ILE A 5 15.59 -2.24 -16.43
C ILE A 5 16.57 -3.33 -16.84
N GLU A 6 16.91 -4.21 -15.91
CA GLU A 6 17.77 -5.37 -16.12
C GLU A 6 16.96 -6.63 -15.81
N THR A 7 16.90 -7.56 -16.76
CA THR A 7 16.36 -8.90 -16.52
C THR A 7 17.54 -9.83 -16.26
N ILE A 8 17.65 -10.33 -15.03
CA ILE A 8 18.71 -11.28 -14.65
C ILE A 8 18.27 -12.72 -14.91
N ASN A 9 19.23 -13.62 -15.12
CA ASN A 9 18.94 -15.04 -15.23
C ASN A 9 18.55 -15.62 -13.85
N ILE A 10 17.61 -16.57 -13.83
CA ILE A 10 17.17 -17.25 -12.60
C ILE A 10 18.32 -17.87 -11.80
N ASN A 11 19.39 -18.34 -12.48
CA ASN A 11 20.59 -18.90 -11.84
C ASN A 11 21.46 -17.84 -11.11
N GLN A 12 21.16 -16.55 -11.28
CA GLN A 12 21.80 -15.46 -10.53
C GLN A 12 21.05 -15.12 -9.24
N ILE A 13 19.87 -15.72 -9.01
CA ILE A 13 19.12 -15.57 -7.77
C ILE A 13 19.78 -16.44 -6.68
N PRO A 14 20.18 -15.86 -5.53
CA PRO A 14 20.93 -16.58 -4.50
C PRO A 14 20.00 -17.41 -3.59
N PHE A 15 19.25 -18.36 -4.16
CA PHE A 15 18.35 -19.24 -3.38
C PHE A 15 19.13 -20.05 -2.31
N GLU A 16 20.36 -20.44 -2.60
CA GLU A 16 21.28 -21.11 -1.66
C GLU A 16 21.54 -20.30 -0.38
N ASP A 17 21.48 -18.97 -0.44
CA ASP A 17 21.61 -18.10 0.74
C ASP A 17 20.36 -18.12 1.61
N ILE A 18 19.18 -18.28 1.02
CA ILE A 18 17.91 -18.46 1.73
C ILE A 18 17.87 -19.87 2.35
N GLU A 19 18.20 -20.91 1.60
CA GLU A 19 18.25 -22.29 2.10
C GLU A 19 19.22 -22.42 3.28
N ARG A 20 20.42 -21.86 3.17
CA ARG A 20 21.43 -21.90 4.24
C ARG A 20 21.06 -21.09 5.49
N LYS A 21 20.32 -19.99 5.35
CA LYS A 21 19.98 -19.09 6.49
C LYS A 21 18.62 -19.39 7.12
N MET A 22 17.68 -19.94 6.36
CA MET A 22 16.28 -20.12 6.76
C MET A 22 15.80 -21.57 6.64
N GLY A 23 16.56 -22.47 6.01
CA GLY A 23 16.12 -23.85 5.74
C GLY A 23 15.03 -23.95 4.67
N VAL A 24 14.82 -22.89 3.88
CA VAL A 24 13.83 -22.84 2.79
C VAL A 24 14.52 -23.17 1.46
N PRO A 25 14.27 -24.35 0.86
CA PRO A 25 14.91 -24.76 -0.39
C PRO A 25 14.40 -23.96 -1.59
N PRO A 26 15.14 -23.92 -2.72
CA PRO A 26 14.70 -23.25 -3.95
C PRO A 26 13.31 -23.71 -4.44
N SER A 27 12.95 -24.98 -4.20
CA SER A 27 11.66 -25.56 -4.58
C SER A 27 10.45 -24.86 -3.92
N ALA A 28 10.62 -24.20 -2.77
CA ALA A 28 9.55 -23.41 -2.14
C ALA A 28 9.12 -22.21 -2.99
N PHE A 29 10.00 -21.73 -3.87
CA PHE A 29 9.72 -20.64 -4.82
C PHE A 29 9.37 -21.19 -6.20
N LEU A 30 10.17 -22.14 -6.69
CA LEU A 30 10.07 -22.69 -8.05
C LEU A 30 8.83 -23.56 -8.27
N ASN A 31 8.29 -24.18 -7.21
CA ASN A 31 7.10 -25.03 -7.28
C ASN A 31 5.87 -24.40 -6.60
N ALA A 32 5.94 -23.12 -6.23
CA ALA A 32 4.80 -22.39 -5.69
C ALA A 32 3.69 -22.24 -6.75
N PRO A 33 2.40 -22.10 -6.36
CA PRO A 33 1.30 -21.86 -7.29
C PRO A 33 1.53 -20.67 -8.23
N ASP A 34 2.13 -19.60 -7.69
CA ASP A 34 2.44 -18.35 -8.40
C ASP A 34 3.94 -18.28 -8.80
N SER A 35 4.59 -19.42 -9.05
CA SER A 35 6.05 -19.51 -9.29
C SER A 35 6.55 -18.64 -10.45
N GLU A 36 5.85 -18.58 -11.57
CA GLU A 36 6.19 -17.71 -12.70
C GLU A 36 6.19 -16.22 -12.29
N ASP A 37 5.14 -15.77 -11.59
CA ASP A 37 5.04 -14.39 -11.09
C ASP A 37 6.09 -14.08 -10.02
N ILE A 38 6.45 -15.06 -9.18
CA ILE A 38 7.56 -14.97 -8.22
C ILE A 38 8.90 -14.81 -8.95
N ILE A 39 9.13 -15.55 -10.03
CA ILE A 39 10.39 -15.47 -10.80
C ILE A 39 10.48 -14.19 -11.62
N ASP A 40 9.41 -13.72 -12.27
CA ASP A 40 9.43 -12.40 -12.92
C ASP A 40 9.69 -11.28 -11.89
N ALA A 41 9.01 -11.34 -10.74
CA ALA A 41 9.16 -10.38 -9.66
C ALA A 41 10.59 -10.29 -9.08
N LEU A 42 11.36 -11.39 -9.12
CA LEU A 42 12.75 -11.45 -8.67
C LEU A 42 13.75 -11.15 -9.81
N THR A 43 13.48 -11.60 -11.04
CA THR A 43 14.41 -11.44 -12.18
C THR A 43 14.34 -10.06 -12.84
N THR A 44 13.21 -9.36 -12.77
CA THR A 44 13.06 -8.00 -13.32
C THR A 44 13.51 -6.95 -12.30
N LEU A 45 14.71 -6.42 -12.49
CA LEU A 45 15.32 -5.38 -11.66
C LEU A 45 15.14 -3.99 -12.27
N THR A 46 14.64 -3.05 -11.47
CA THR A 46 14.70 -1.61 -11.78
C THR A 46 15.77 -0.96 -10.91
N ASN A 47 16.81 -0.38 -11.53
CA ASN A 47 17.95 0.23 -10.84
C ASN A 47 18.58 -0.71 -9.78
N GLY A 48 18.71 -2.00 -10.10
CA GLY A 48 19.29 -3.02 -9.22
C GLY A 48 18.40 -3.49 -8.05
N ARG A 49 17.08 -3.23 -8.09
CA ARG A 49 16.10 -3.75 -7.11
C ARG A 49 14.93 -4.42 -7.82
N SER A 50 14.50 -5.58 -7.33
CA SER A 50 13.32 -6.29 -7.82
C SER A 50 12.04 -5.77 -7.14
N CYS A 51 10.88 -6.15 -7.66
CA CYS A 51 9.61 -5.86 -6.99
C CYS A 51 9.35 -6.87 -5.85
N LEU A 52 8.29 -6.62 -5.05
CA LEU A 52 7.82 -7.64 -4.11
C LEU A 52 7.14 -8.79 -4.86
N THR A 53 7.53 -10.02 -4.55
CA THR A 53 6.84 -11.22 -5.03
C THR A 53 5.38 -11.28 -4.54
N PRO A 54 4.55 -12.14 -5.15
CA PRO A 54 3.41 -12.76 -4.49
C PRO A 54 3.76 -13.34 -3.10
N GLN A 55 2.73 -13.67 -2.32
CA GLN A 55 2.93 -14.30 -1.01
C GLN A 55 3.35 -15.76 -1.21
N VAL A 56 4.51 -16.13 -0.68
CA VAL A 56 4.97 -17.53 -0.63
C VAL A 56 4.46 -18.14 0.67
N ASP A 57 3.80 -19.30 0.60
CA ASP A 57 3.47 -20.11 1.79
C ASP A 57 4.72 -20.87 2.23
N LEU A 58 5.07 -20.67 3.49
CA LEU A 58 6.25 -21.20 4.15
C LEU A 58 5.84 -21.92 5.45
N GLY A 59 4.57 -22.31 5.60
CA GLY A 59 4.05 -22.96 6.80
C GLY A 59 4.73 -24.29 7.16
N ASP A 60 5.40 -24.94 6.19
CA ASP A 60 6.20 -26.15 6.40
C ASP A 60 7.59 -25.87 7.02
N TYR A 61 8.00 -24.60 7.13
CA TYR A 61 9.31 -24.17 7.63
C TYR A 61 9.17 -23.43 8.97
N ASN A 62 10.05 -23.74 9.93
CA ASN A 62 10.01 -23.17 11.27
C ASN A 62 10.63 -21.75 11.32
N LEU A 63 9.94 -20.77 10.72
CA LEU A 63 10.40 -19.39 10.55
C LEU A 63 9.76 -18.37 11.51
N GLY A 64 8.76 -18.79 12.28
CA GLY A 64 7.92 -17.90 13.10
C GLY A 64 6.86 -17.13 12.33
N PHE A 65 6.77 -17.28 11.00
CA PHE A 65 5.71 -16.74 10.14
C PHE A 65 5.32 -17.76 9.08
N ARG A 66 4.03 -17.81 8.71
CA ARG A 66 3.54 -18.72 7.67
C ARG A 66 3.79 -18.17 6.26
N TYR A 67 3.53 -16.89 6.04
CA TYR A 67 3.58 -16.29 4.70
C TYR A 67 4.71 -15.26 4.65
N ALA A 68 5.32 -15.07 3.48
CA ALA A 68 6.25 -13.95 3.25
C ALA A 68 6.22 -13.49 1.80
N ARG A 69 6.57 -12.21 1.59
CA ARG A 69 6.98 -11.70 0.27
C ARG A 69 8.50 -11.55 0.25
N PHE A 70 9.09 -11.54 -0.94
CA PHE A 70 10.52 -11.44 -1.15
C PHE A 70 10.82 -10.31 -2.14
N SER A 71 12.02 -9.75 -2.07
CA SER A 71 12.58 -8.95 -3.15
C SER A 71 14.10 -9.09 -3.19
N LEU A 72 14.70 -8.90 -4.37
CA LEU A 72 16.16 -8.84 -4.53
C LEU A 72 16.63 -7.39 -4.56
N TYR A 73 17.84 -7.18 -4.08
CA TYR A 73 18.58 -5.93 -4.28
C TYR A 73 20.06 -6.21 -4.51
N ALA A 74 20.69 -5.42 -5.36
CA ALA A 74 22.14 -5.46 -5.55
C ALA A 74 22.86 -4.78 -4.38
N LYS A 75 23.83 -5.47 -3.78
CA LYS A 75 24.79 -4.91 -2.82
C LYS A 75 26.18 -5.47 -3.13
N ASN A 76 27.16 -4.57 -3.31
CA ASN A 76 28.57 -4.92 -3.54
C ASN A 76 28.80 -5.95 -4.67
N GLY A 77 28.08 -5.80 -5.79
CA GLY A 77 28.18 -6.70 -6.95
C GLY A 77 27.52 -8.07 -6.78
N ARG A 78 26.69 -8.26 -5.74
CA ARG A 78 25.91 -9.49 -5.51
C ARG A 78 24.44 -9.14 -5.33
N TYR A 79 23.55 -10.01 -5.78
CA TYR A 79 22.15 -9.94 -5.38
C TYR A 79 21.98 -10.48 -3.97
N CYS A 80 21.04 -9.90 -3.23
CA CYS A 80 20.70 -10.26 -1.86
C CYS A 80 19.19 -10.31 -1.72
N PHE A 81 18.66 -11.35 -1.09
CA PHE A 81 17.26 -11.38 -0.70
C PHE A 81 16.99 -10.41 0.45
N ARG A 82 15.84 -9.74 0.37
CA ARG A 82 15.11 -9.17 1.49
C ARG A 82 13.84 -9.98 1.68
N VAL A 83 13.62 -10.41 2.91
CA VAL A 83 12.44 -11.19 3.33
C VAL A 83 11.48 -10.23 4.02
N HIS A 84 10.20 -10.32 3.66
CA HIS A 84 9.14 -9.46 4.18
C HIS A 84 8.04 -10.38 4.75
N PRO A 85 8.17 -10.81 6.03
CA PRO A 85 7.18 -11.67 6.67
C PRO A 85 5.78 -11.06 6.59
N VAL A 86 4.82 -11.83 6.11
CA VAL A 86 3.40 -11.46 6.14
C VAL A 86 2.87 -11.91 7.49
N ARG A 87 2.68 -10.91 8.35
CA ARG A 87 2.24 -11.07 9.73
C ARG A 87 0.89 -10.38 9.89
N ASP A 88 -0.17 -11.08 9.54
CA ASP A 88 -1.54 -10.56 9.63
C ASP A 88 -1.98 -10.29 11.10
N GLN A 89 -1.21 -10.75 12.09
CA GLN A 89 -1.58 -10.75 13.51
C GLN A 89 -0.45 -10.42 14.51
N GLU A 90 0.78 -10.10 14.07
CA GLU A 90 1.86 -9.78 15.02
C GLU A 90 1.87 -8.30 15.46
N GLU A 91 2.43 -8.06 16.65
CA GLU A 91 2.70 -6.73 17.18
C GLU A 91 3.64 -5.92 16.27
N PHE A 92 3.46 -4.59 16.27
CA PHE A 92 4.31 -3.67 15.54
C PHE A 92 5.74 -3.64 16.13
N VAL A 93 6.70 -4.27 15.45
CA VAL A 93 8.11 -4.25 15.85
C VAL A 93 8.72 -2.91 15.46
N ASN A 94 9.01 -2.06 16.44
CA ASN A 94 9.44 -0.67 16.21
C ASN A 94 10.95 -0.55 15.90
N GLU A 95 11.37 -1.01 14.72
CA GLU A 95 12.79 -1.04 14.30
C GLU A 95 13.45 0.35 14.28
N PHE A 96 12.68 1.40 13.98
CA PHE A 96 13.18 2.77 13.79
C PHE A 96 12.90 3.73 14.97
N ASN A 97 12.52 3.19 16.14
CA ASN A 97 12.21 3.97 17.36
C ASN A 97 11.23 5.13 17.08
N LEU A 98 10.12 4.79 16.43
CA LEU A 98 9.05 5.67 16.02
C LEU A 98 8.11 6.01 17.19
N ASP A 99 7.58 7.22 17.21
CA ASP A 99 6.55 7.61 18.18
C ASP A 99 5.14 7.16 17.76
N ALA A 100 4.18 7.21 18.67
CA ALA A 100 2.82 6.72 18.43
C ALA A 100 2.11 7.43 17.25
N ARG A 101 2.43 8.69 16.96
CA ARG A 101 1.86 9.47 15.86
C ARG A 101 2.51 9.08 14.52
N GLU A 102 3.83 8.89 14.51
CA GLU A 102 4.55 8.34 13.35
C GLU A 102 4.01 6.95 12.97
N ILE A 103 3.77 6.09 13.96
CA ILE A 103 3.17 4.76 13.76
C ILE A 103 1.74 4.87 13.21
N GLU A 104 0.91 5.78 13.74
CA GLU A 104 -0.46 6.01 13.25
C GLU A 104 -0.48 6.50 11.79
N LEU A 105 0.48 7.36 11.40
CA LEU A 105 0.65 7.80 10.00
C LEU A 105 1.03 6.64 9.08
N LEU A 106 1.96 5.79 9.51
CA LEU A 106 2.33 4.57 8.77
C LEU A 106 1.13 3.63 8.55
N TYR A 107 0.27 3.43 9.56
CA TYR A 107 -0.96 2.63 9.42
C TYR A 107 -1.99 3.26 8.48
N LYS A 108 -2.00 4.59 8.32
CA LYS A 108 -2.82 5.29 7.33
C LYS A 108 -2.26 5.18 5.90
N GLY A 109 -1.11 4.54 5.72
CA GLY A 109 -0.42 4.41 4.42
C GLY A 109 0.43 5.63 4.04
N GLU A 110 0.60 6.57 4.96
CA GLU A 110 1.52 7.70 4.78
C GLU A 110 2.98 7.26 4.96
N LYS A 111 3.89 8.17 4.64
CA LYS A 111 5.33 7.99 4.80
C LYS A 111 5.84 8.99 5.82
N ILE A 112 6.82 8.57 6.61
CA ILE A 112 7.46 9.41 7.62
C ILE A 112 8.93 9.61 7.28
N ILE A 113 9.53 10.66 7.81
CA ILE A 113 10.96 10.95 7.67
C ILE A 113 11.62 10.78 9.02
N LYS A 114 12.65 9.95 9.11
CA LYS A 114 13.36 9.65 10.35
C LYS A 114 14.86 9.54 10.09
N MET A 115 15.68 9.97 11.04
CA MET A 115 17.10 9.63 11.07
C MET A 115 17.25 8.16 11.49
N ALA A 116 17.82 7.32 10.63
CA ALA A 116 17.99 5.90 10.86
C ALA A 116 19.39 5.42 10.45
N ASP A 117 20.02 4.59 11.28
CA ASP A 117 21.31 3.95 10.98
C ASP A 117 21.05 2.55 10.41
N LEU A 118 20.78 2.49 9.10
CA LEU A 118 20.39 1.26 8.40
C LEU A 118 21.49 0.20 8.35
N GLU A 119 22.75 0.58 8.62
CA GLU A 119 23.91 -0.31 8.55
C GLU A 119 24.59 -0.54 9.91
N GLN A 120 24.02 -0.01 10.99
CA GLN A 120 24.55 -0.12 12.37
C GLN A 120 25.99 0.41 12.49
N THR A 121 26.29 1.48 11.74
CA THR A 121 27.61 2.11 11.60
C THR A 121 27.89 3.23 12.62
N GLY A 122 26.87 3.63 13.39
CA GLY A 122 26.87 4.85 14.19
C GLY A 122 26.60 6.13 13.39
N GLN A 123 26.35 6.04 12.07
CA GLN A 123 26.08 7.19 11.20
C GLN A 123 24.63 7.16 10.68
N PRO A 124 23.66 7.71 11.43
CA PRO A 124 22.29 7.76 10.97
C PRO A 124 22.15 8.69 9.78
N VAL A 125 21.34 8.27 8.80
CA VAL A 125 21.00 9.05 7.61
C VAL A 125 19.50 9.34 7.59
N GLU A 126 19.10 10.40 6.88
CA GLU A 126 17.69 10.74 6.75
C GLU A 126 16.99 9.75 5.80
N CYS A 127 16.07 8.97 6.34
CA CYS A 127 15.32 7.94 5.63
C CYS A 127 13.84 8.33 5.48
N LEU A 128 13.28 8.01 4.31
CA LEU A 128 11.84 7.86 4.16
C LEU A 128 11.46 6.45 4.62
N ILE A 129 10.43 6.33 5.44
CA ILE A 129 9.94 5.05 6.00
C ILE A 129 8.47 4.86 5.63
N GLN A 130 8.11 3.63 5.30
CA GLN A 130 6.76 3.19 4.92
C GLN A 130 6.40 1.86 5.59
N LEU A 131 5.12 1.64 5.90
CA LEU A 131 4.61 0.33 6.29
C LEU A 131 4.34 -0.53 5.05
N ILE A 132 4.80 -1.77 5.05
CA ILE A 132 4.53 -2.72 3.97
C ILE A 132 3.07 -3.23 4.12
N PRO A 133 2.20 -3.05 3.11
CA PRO A 133 0.78 -3.37 3.23
C PRO A 133 0.51 -4.84 3.60
N GLY A 134 -0.23 -5.05 4.70
CA GLY A 134 -0.62 -6.37 5.20
C GLY A 134 0.50 -7.16 5.89
N THR A 135 1.44 -6.49 6.56
CA THR A 135 2.59 -7.19 7.19
C THR A 135 3.04 -6.66 8.55
N ASN A 136 2.61 -5.45 8.96
CA ASN A 136 3.17 -4.67 10.08
C ASN A 136 4.69 -4.38 10.00
N ALA A 137 5.40 -4.80 8.94
CA ALA A 137 6.82 -4.56 8.73
C ALA A 137 7.08 -3.17 8.15
N GLN A 138 8.16 -2.52 8.59
CA GLN A 138 8.62 -1.24 8.06
C GLN A 138 9.63 -1.46 6.92
N VAL A 139 9.64 -0.55 5.95
CA VAL A 139 10.73 -0.42 4.97
C VAL A 139 11.27 1.01 5.00
N ALA A 140 12.59 1.13 5.08
CA ALA A 140 13.31 2.40 5.06
C ALA A 140 14.19 2.54 3.80
N CYS A 141 14.27 3.76 3.27
CA CYS A 141 15.13 4.12 2.13
C CYS A 141 15.79 5.49 2.40
N PRO A 142 17.13 5.63 2.36
CA PRO A 142 17.78 6.93 2.54
C PRO A 142 17.34 7.92 1.46
N ARG A 143 16.90 9.12 1.85
CA ARG A 143 16.24 10.09 0.95
C ARG A 143 17.14 10.52 -0.20
N TYR A 144 18.45 10.64 0.03
CA TYR A 144 19.45 10.97 -1.01
C TYR A 144 19.61 9.89 -2.09
N THR A 145 19.06 8.68 -1.89
CA THR A 145 19.06 7.60 -2.90
C THR A 145 17.80 7.56 -3.76
N ILE A 146 16.82 8.44 -3.49
CA ILE A 146 15.55 8.49 -4.23
C ILE A 146 15.72 9.40 -5.45
N ASP A 147 16.07 8.85 -6.60
CA ASP A 147 16.03 9.59 -7.88
C ASP A 147 14.59 9.70 -8.41
N ILE A 148 14.13 10.94 -8.60
CA ILE A 148 12.84 11.25 -9.22
C ILE A 148 13.08 11.54 -10.71
N PRO A 149 12.42 10.85 -11.66
CA PRO A 149 12.59 11.12 -13.07
C PRO A 149 12.16 12.55 -13.44
N ASN A 150 12.83 13.15 -14.42
CA ASN A 150 12.52 14.51 -14.90
C ASN A 150 11.13 14.62 -15.55
N ARG A 151 10.50 13.48 -15.92
CA ARG A 151 9.18 13.43 -16.53
C ARG A 151 8.35 12.27 -15.98
N ILE A 152 7.07 12.53 -15.68
CA ILE A 152 6.08 11.52 -15.27
C ILE A 152 4.78 11.84 -16.01
N GLY A 153 4.14 10.83 -16.64
CA GLY A 153 2.96 11.02 -17.50
C GLY A 153 3.19 11.94 -18.72
N GLY A 154 4.46 12.27 -19.02
CA GLY A 154 4.84 13.25 -20.03
C GLY A 154 4.86 14.70 -19.57
N GLN A 155 4.45 15.01 -18.34
CA GLN A 155 4.67 16.30 -17.68
C GLN A 155 6.12 16.38 -17.16
N GLU A 156 6.71 17.57 -17.22
CA GLU A 156 8.03 17.87 -16.65
C GLU A 156 7.93 18.12 -15.13
N ILE A 157 8.85 17.52 -14.37
CA ILE A 157 8.86 17.54 -12.90
C ILE A 157 9.91 18.54 -12.42
N THR A 158 9.46 19.65 -11.84
CA THR A 158 10.34 20.71 -11.34
C THR A 158 11.11 20.26 -10.10
N HIS A 159 12.12 21.03 -9.69
CA HIS A 159 12.92 20.72 -8.50
C HIS A 159 12.06 20.69 -7.21
N GLU A 160 11.08 21.59 -7.12
CA GLU A 160 10.12 21.68 -6.01
C GLU A 160 9.24 20.42 -5.96
N MET A 161 8.71 19.99 -7.12
CA MET A 161 7.94 18.76 -7.23
C MET A 161 8.76 17.53 -6.83
N LYS A 162 10.06 17.47 -7.19
CA LYS A 162 10.96 16.41 -6.71
C LYS A 162 11.13 16.47 -5.20
N ALA A 163 11.31 17.65 -4.61
CA ALA A 163 11.45 17.81 -3.17
C ALA A 163 10.20 17.31 -2.42
N GLU A 164 8.99 17.64 -2.88
CA GLU A 164 7.73 17.12 -2.32
C GLU A 164 7.62 15.59 -2.45
N LEU A 165 7.96 15.02 -3.60
CA LEU A 165 7.93 13.56 -3.78
C LEU A 165 8.93 12.86 -2.86
N THR A 166 10.16 13.36 -2.76
CA THR A 166 11.18 12.80 -1.85
C THR A 166 10.86 12.99 -0.37
N SER A 167 9.90 13.85 0.00
CA SER A 167 9.36 13.92 1.36
C SER A 167 8.20 12.93 1.61
N GLY A 168 7.87 12.09 0.62
CA GLY A 168 6.76 11.13 0.68
C GLY A 168 5.38 11.73 0.41
N ALA A 169 5.29 13.01 0.03
CA ALA A 169 4.01 13.68 -0.20
C ALA A 169 3.27 13.09 -1.40
N LYS A 170 1.94 13.09 -1.32
CA LYS A 170 1.04 12.77 -2.44
C LYS A 170 0.77 14.04 -3.24
N MET A 171 0.94 13.98 -4.56
CA MET A 171 0.79 15.11 -5.48
C MET A 171 -0.12 14.70 -6.65
N THR A 172 -0.96 15.61 -7.13
CA THR A 172 -1.72 15.42 -8.37
C THR A 172 -0.98 16.10 -9.52
N ILE A 173 -0.66 15.34 -10.57
CA ILE A 173 -0.10 15.85 -11.83
C ILE A 173 -1.05 15.54 -13.00
N THR A 174 -0.74 16.04 -14.19
CA THR A 174 -1.62 15.89 -15.35
C THR A 174 -0.84 15.32 -16.52
N ASN A 175 -1.40 14.33 -17.22
CA ASN A 175 -0.72 13.73 -18.38
C ASN A 175 -0.81 14.65 -19.62
N LYS A 176 -0.16 14.26 -20.72
CA LYS A 176 -0.22 14.99 -22.01
C LYS A 176 -1.63 15.22 -22.56
N ASP A 177 -2.58 14.36 -22.19
CA ASP A 177 -3.98 14.39 -22.62
C ASP A 177 -4.89 15.18 -21.67
N ASN A 178 -4.29 15.96 -20.75
CA ASN A 178 -4.96 16.72 -19.68
C ASN A 178 -5.75 15.87 -18.66
N VAL A 179 -5.45 14.57 -18.54
CA VAL A 179 -6.04 13.69 -17.53
C VAL A 179 -5.27 13.80 -16.20
N PRO A 180 -5.92 14.15 -15.08
CA PRO A 180 -5.27 14.26 -13.78
C PRO A 180 -5.07 12.88 -13.13
N PHE A 181 -3.89 12.66 -12.58
CA PHE A 181 -3.55 11.46 -11.82
C PHE A 181 -2.67 11.81 -10.62
N ASP A 182 -2.82 11.01 -9.56
CA ASP A 182 -2.07 11.16 -8.33
C ASP A 182 -0.80 10.32 -8.37
N ILE A 183 0.28 10.90 -7.85
CA ILE A 183 1.57 10.26 -7.66
C ILE A 183 2.01 10.38 -6.19
N GLN A 184 2.66 9.35 -5.69
CA GLN A 184 3.35 9.35 -4.40
C GLN A 184 4.56 8.41 -4.49
N ILE A 185 5.60 8.63 -3.68
CA ILE A 185 6.62 7.61 -3.48
C ILE A 185 6.02 6.39 -2.79
N ASP A 186 6.42 5.22 -3.25
CA ASP A 186 6.01 3.92 -2.72
C ASP A 186 7.24 3.00 -2.68
N LEU A 187 7.77 2.80 -1.47
CA LEU A 187 9.00 2.06 -1.22
C LEU A 187 8.88 0.55 -1.47
N VAL A 188 7.66 0.04 -1.68
CA VAL A 188 7.41 -1.35 -2.09
C VAL A 188 7.09 -1.50 -3.59
N SER A 189 6.97 -0.39 -4.33
CA SER A 189 6.75 -0.39 -5.77
C SER A 189 8.07 -0.55 -6.53
N HIS A 190 8.05 -1.40 -7.56
CA HIS A 190 9.15 -1.61 -8.52
C HIS A 190 9.76 -0.29 -9.04
N ASN A 191 8.91 0.71 -9.29
CA ASN A 191 9.28 2.00 -9.85
C ASN A 191 9.50 3.09 -8.79
N MET A 192 9.51 2.72 -7.50
CA MET A 192 9.50 3.62 -6.32
C MET A 192 8.34 4.62 -6.30
N LEU A 193 7.36 4.48 -7.21
CA LEU A 193 6.24 5.38 -7.43
C LEU A 193 4.95 4.57 -7.45
N LYS A 194 3.93 5.10 -6.78
CA LYS A 194 2.53 4.69 -6.90
C LYS A 194 1.80 5.72 -7.75
N ILE A 195 1.09 5.24 -8.76
CA ILE A 195 0.28 6.04 -9.67
C ILE A 195 -1.18 5.62 -9.47
N ALA A 196 -2.09 6.57 -9.28
CA ALA A 196 -3.52 6.33 -9.16
C ALA A 196 -4.32 7.36 -9.96
N GLU A 197 -5.35 6.93 -10.70
CA GLU A 197 -6.25 7.85 -11.39
C GLU A 197 -6.99 8.74 -10.38
N ASN A 198 -7.04 10.06 -10.61
CA ASN A 198 -7.78 10.98 -9.74
C ASN A 198 -9.27 10.98 -10.12
N LYS A 199 -9.98 9.92 -9.72
CA LYS A 199 -11.39 9.68 -10.05
C LYS A 199 -12.32 10.77 -9.48
N ASP A 200 -11.97 11.38 -8.35
CA ASP A 200 -12.74 12.49 -7.75
C ASP A 200 -12.77 13.73 -8.66
N ARG A 201 -11.69 14.00 -9.40
CA ARG A 201 -11.68 15.14 -10.34
C ARG A 201 -12.42 14.82 -11.63
N LEU A 202 -12.33 13.58 -12.13
CA LEU A 202 -13.11 13.10 -13.29
C LEU A 202 -14.62 13.24 -13.04
N LEU A 203 -15.09 12.84 -11.85
CA LEU A 203 -16.50 12.99 -11.43
C LEU A 203 -16.92 14.47 -11.33
N ARG A 204 -16.05 15.35 -10.81
CA ARG A 204 -16.31 16.80 -10.77
C ARG A 204 -16.35 17.44 -12.16
N SER A 205 -15.50 17.04 -13.10
CA SER A 205 -15.59 17.50 -14.50
C SER A 205 -16.85 17.00 -15.21
N ALA A 206 -17.28 15.76 -14.96
CA ALA A 206 -18.53 15.23 -15.50
C ALA A 206 -19.75 15.98 -14.96
N GLY A 207 -19.75 16.35 -13.68
CA GLY A 207 -20.80 17.20 -13.07
C GLY A 207 -20.78 18.65 -13.53
N SER A 208 -19.65 19.18 -14.00
CA SER A 208 -19.49 20.58 -14.41
C SER A 208 -20.02 20.88 -15.83
N ILE A 209 -20.16 19.87 -16.69
CA ILE A 209 -20.59 20.06 -18.09
C ILE A 209 -22.05 20.56 -18.19
N GLY A 210 -22.84 20.43 -17.12
CA GLY A 210 -24.25 20.83 -17.07
C GLY A 210 -24.56 22.29 -16.67
N GLN A 211 -23.56 23.15 -16.37
CA GLN A 211 -23.83 24.51 -15.85
C GLN A 211 -23.05 25.66 -16.50
N SER A 212 -22.19 25.41 -17.50
CA SER A 212 -21.39 26.46 -18.15
C SER A 212 -21.85 26.81 -19.57
N GLN A 213 -23.16 26.90 -19.82
CA GLN A 213 -23.70 27.36 -21.11
C GLN A 213 -24.92 28.30 -21.02
N GLU A 214 -24.97 29.19 -20.03
CA GLU A 214 -26.03 30.22 -19.99
C GLU A 214 -25.60 31.56 -19.35
N THR A 215 -24.46 32.12 -19.77
CA THR A 215 -24.09 33.51 -19.39
C THR A 215 -23.15 34.25 -20.37
N ARG A 216 -23.35 34.08 -21.68
CA ARG A 216 -22.81 35.00 -22.70
C ARG A 216 -23.85 35.29 -23.78
N GLY A 217 -24.70 36.30 -23.52
CA GLY A 217 -25.82 36.67 -24.37
C GLY A 217 -26.28 38.12 -24.17
N MET A 218 -25.53 39.05 -24.77
CA MET A 218 -25.99 40.36 -25.28
C MET A 218 -26.88 41.25 -24.40
N SER A 219 -26.26 42.30 -23.84
CA SER A 219 -26.95 43.50 -23.38
C SER A 219 -27.23 44.47 -24.55
N SER A 220 -28.49 44.64 -24.99
CA SER A 220 -29.00 45.88 -25.61
C SER A 220 -30.52 45.87 -25.87
N VAL A 221 -31.10 47.08 -25.92
CA VAL A 221 -32.42 47.46 -26.47
C VAL A 221 -33.68 47.20 -25.62
N LEU A 222 -34.14 48.29 -24.99
CA LEU A 222 -35.51 48.85 -24.97
C LEU A 222 -36.74 47.92 -25.17
N GLY A 223 -37.71 48.02 -24.26
CA GLY A 223 -39.11 47.64 -24.50
C GLY A 223 -39.84 47.21 -23.22
N GLY A 224 -40.87 47.95 -22.80
CA GLY A 224 -41.64 47.63 -21.60
C GLY A 224 -42.94 46.87 -21.88
N GLY A 225 -43.57 46.32 -20.83
CA GLY A 225 -45.00 45.97 -20.87
C GLY A 225 -45.43 44.69 -20.14
N LYS A 226 -46.31 44.88 -19.14
CA LYS A 226 -47.39 43.96 -18.70
C LYS A 226 -47.03 42.58 -18.11
N SER A 227 -46.98 42.57 -16.77
CA SER A 227 -47.89 41.81 -15.87
C SER A 227 -48.69 40.61 -16.44
N THR A 228 -48.54 39.44 -15.78
CA THR A 228 -49.68 38.66 -15.21
C THR A 228 -49.25 37.69 -14.08
N LYS A 229 -49.94 37.78 -12.93
CA LYS A 229 -50.25 36.64 -12.02
C LYS A 229 -51.36 35.78 -12.71
N PRO A 230 -51.68 34.50 -12.35
CA PRO A 230 -51.76 33.89 -11.01
C PRO A 230 -51.04 32.50 -10.96
N ALA A 231 -51.28 31.49 -10.10
CA ALA A 231 -52.34 31.20 -9.11
C ALA A 231 -51.84 30.29 -7.96
N THR A 232 -52.75 29.84 -7.08
CA THR A 232 -52.52 28.87 -5.99
C THR A 232 -53.41 27.62 -6.08
N SER A 233 -52.88 26.49 -5.57
CA SER A 233 -53.58 25.44 -4.78
C SER A 233 -54.08 24.13 -5.41
N LYS A 234 -53.96 23.06 -4.60
CA LYS A 234 -54.65 21.74 -4.61
C LYS A 234 -54.27 20.73 -5.73
N SER A 235 -54.28 19.40 -5.54
CA SER A 235 -54.36 18.53 -4.33
C SER A 235 -54.24 17.03 -4.71
N LYS A 236 -54.03 16.13 -3.72
CA LYS A 236 -54.06 14.63 -3.78
C LYS A 236 -52.89 13.99 -4.57
N GLY A 237 -52.34 12.82 -4.23
CA GLY A 237 -52.42 11.86 -3.11
C GLY A 237 -51.15 10.97 -3.18
N LYS A 238 -50.95 9.79 -2.57
CA LYS A 238 -51.72 8.91 -1.65
C LYS A 238 -50.73 7.80 -1.17
N GLY A 239 -50.85 7.27 0.05
CA GLY A 239 -50.02 6.14 0.58
C GLY A 239 -48.78 6.62 1.35
N SER A 240 -48.57 6.30 2.64
CA SER A 240 -48.47 4.98 3.31
C SER A 240 -47.18 4.23 2.89
N GLN A 241 -46.32 3.74 3.80
CA GLN A 241 -46.47 3.55 5.25
C GLN A 241 -45.11 3.56 5.98
N ALA A 242 -45.08 3.95 7.26
CA ALA A 242 -43.87 3.91 8.11
C ALA A 242 -44.16 3.18 9.44
N GLY A 243 -43.13 2.58 10.04
CA GLY A 243 -43.18 1.73 11.25
C GLY A 243 -42.10 0.65 11.12
N LYS A 244 -40.93 0.63 11.77
CA LYS A 244 -40.46 1.05 13.11
C LYS A 244 -40.84 0.10 14.26
N ASN A 245 -39.79 -0.36 14.96
CA ASN A 245 -39.66 -1.08 16.24
C ASN A 245 -39.28 -2.58 16.09
N VAL A 246 -38.19 -3.15 16.63
CA VAL A 246 -37.39 -3.04 17.90
C VAL A 246 -37.77 -4.12 18.93
N ALA A 247 -36.73 -4.80 19.48
CA ALA A 247 -36.71 -5.74 20.62
C ALA A 247 -37.37 -7.13 20.42
N ALA A 248 -37.00 -8.23 21.11
CA ALA A 248 -35.79 -8.61 21.89
C ALA A 248 -35.86 -10.13 22.23
N GLU A 249 -34.76 -10.71 22.77
CA GLU A 249 -34.71 -12.02 23.48
C GLU A 249 -35.06 -13.30 22.64
N GLN A 250 -34.68 -14.55 23.02
CA GLN A 250 -34.04 -15.07 24.23
C GLN A 250 -33.13 -16.31 23.93
N ALA A 251 -32.46 -16.82 24.96
CA ALA A 251 -31.44 -17.88 24.92
C ALA A 251 -31.94 -19.31 24.57
N SER A 252 -31.01 -20.23 24.27
CA SER A 252 -30.83 -21.48 25.04
C SER A 252 -29.61 -22.32 24.60
N ALA A 253 -28.83 -22.77 25.58
CA ALA A 253 -28.00 -23.99 25.51
C ALA A 253 -28.47 -24.95 26.60
N PRO A 254 -28.49 -26.27 26.37
CA PRO A 254 -27.64 -27.19 27.15
C PRO A 254 -27.17 -28.41 26.30
N SER A 255 -26.39 -29.40 26.75
CA SER A 255 -25.33 -29.56 27.77
C SER A 255 -24.73 -30.99 27.61
N GLN A 256 -23.69 -31.33 28.38
CA GLN A 256 -23.11 -32.70 28.54
C GLN A 256 -22.34 -33.25 27.31
N GLY A 257 -21.15 -33.86 27.44
CA GLY A 257 -20.24 -33.97 28.58
C GLY A 257 -19.66 -35.38 28.74
N GLN A 258 -18.35 -35.50 28.94
CA GLN A 258 -17.78 -36.52 29.82
C GLN A 258 -16.31 -36.24 30.18
N SER A 259 -16.02 -36.39 31.46
CA SER A 259 -14.70 -36.31 32.09
C SER A 259 -14.07 -37.69 32.21
N GLN A 260 -12.74 -37.80 32.08
CA GLN A 260 -11.97 -38.77 32.85
C GLN A 260 -10.73 -38.11 33.46
N GLN A 261 -10.57 -38.28 34.77
CA GLN A 261 -9.34 -38.04 35.52
C GLN A 261 -8.67 -39.39 35.82
N SER A 262 -7.35 -39.43 35.78
CA SER A 262 -6.47 -40.08 36.79
C SER A 262 -5.03 -39.65 36.44
N GLU A 263 -4.30 -38.98 37.33
CA GLU A 263 -3.42 -39.62 38.32
C GLU A 263 -2.52 -40.69 37.68
N GLY A 264 -1.20 -40.53 37.49
CA GLY A 264 -0.23 -39.58 38.06
C GLY A 264 0.79 -40.32 38.93
N HIS A 265 2.08 -39.98 38.87
CA HIS A 265 3.04 -40.35 39.93
C HIS A 265 4.27 -39.43 39.98
N ARG A 266 4.82 -39.31 41.20
CA ARG A 266 5.97 -38.44 41.57
C ARG A 266 7.30 -39.19 41.47
N GLY A 267 8.39 -38.43 41.34
CA GLY A 267 9.73 -38.83 41.79
C GLY A 267 10.81 -38.67 40.70
N GLY A 268 11.94 -38.02 40.94
CA GLY A 268 12.38 -37.32 42.16
C GLY A 268 13.69 -36.55 41.94
N LEU A 269 14.05 -35.68 42.88
CA LEU A 269 15.30 -34.93 42.88
C LEU A 269 16.52 -35.78 43.31
N LYS A 270 17.71 -35.22 43.02
CA LYS A 270 19.10 -35.58 43.41
C LYS A 270 19.83 -36.42 42.36
N ARG A 271 21.08 -36.09 41.99
CA ARG A 271 22.04 -35.09 42.53
C ARG A 271 22.54 -34.16 41.43
#